data_AF-A0A2K8KSZ4-F1
#
_entry.id   AF-A0A2K8KSZ4-F1
#
_cell.length_a   1.000
_cell.length_b   1.000
_cell.length_c   1.000
_cell.angle_alpha   90.00
_cell.angle_beta   90.00
_cell.angle_gamma   90.00
#
_symmetry.space_group_name_H-M   'P 1'
#
loop_
_entity.id
_entity.type
_entity.pdbx_description
1 polymer ?
#
loop_
_entity_poly.entity_id
_entity_poly.type
_entity_poly.pdbx_seq_one_letter_code
_entity_poly.pdbx_strand_id
1 'polypeptide(L)'
;MKTSKYSDGQIIGILKQAEAGTPVPELCREHGMSSATFYKWRAKYGGMDASLMARLKEFEDKNQRLMKSMPNSDSSTKSFMKPCKKVVKSSRLQEVALNAVEQTGASIRLACDAAGISETCYRYSPKLSDNIAQIADWLIRLMHNQKNWGFGLCYLFLRNMKGFD
;
A
#
# COMPACT_ATOMS: atom_id res chain seq x y z
N MET A 1 -7.21 1.97 -11.18
CA MET A 1 -8.50 1.96 -11.91
C MET A 1 -8.19 1.59 -13.36
N LYS A 2 -9.06 0.84 -14.03
CA LYS A 2 -8.93 0.65 -15.49
C LYS A 2 -8.94 2.05 -16.14
N THR A 3 -8.10 2.27 -17.14
CA THR A 3 -8.08 3.54 -17.88
C THR A 3 -9.47 3.82 -18.43
N SER A 4 -10.05 4.93 -17.97
CA SER A 4 -11.33 5.43 -18.47
C SER A 4 -11.23 5.63 -19.99
N LYS A 5 -12.24 5.20 -20.75
CA LYS A 5 -12.32 5.49 -22.20
C LYS A 5 -12.47 7.00 -22.48
N TYR A 6 -12.91 7.75 -21.47
CA TYR A 6 -13.12 9.18 -21.54
C TYR A 6 -11.93 9.91 -20.92
N SER A 7 -11.43 10.91 -21.63
CA SER A 7 -10.46 11.86 -21.07
C SER A 7 -11.11 12.71 -19.97
N ASP A 8 -10.32 13.18 -19.02
CA ASP A 8 -10.81 14.07 -17.97
C ASP A 8 -11.50 15.31 -18.56
N GLY A 9 -10.97 15.86 -19.66
CA GLY A 9 -11.59 16.96 -20.41
C GLY A 9 -13.01 16.66 -20.90
N GLN A 10 -13.24 15.47 -21.47
CA GLN A 10 -14.57 15.04 -21.93
C GLN A 10 -15.54 14.84 -20.77
N ILE A 11 -15.08 14.28 -19.66
CA ILE A 11 -15.91 14.07 -18.47
C ILE A 11 -16.47 15.40 -17.94
N ILE A 12 -15.64 16.42 -17.89
CA ILE A 12 -16.02 17.76 -17.39
C ILE A 12 -16.99 18.44 -18.34
N GLY A 13 -16.75 18.34 -19.65
CA GLY A 13 -17.65 18.88 -20.66
C GLY A 13 -19.07 18.33 -20.50
N ILE A 14 -19.19 17.02 -20.29
CA ILE A 14 -20.47 16.34 -20.06
C ILE A 14 -21.12 16.79 -18.73
N LEU A 15 -20.33 16.95 -17.66
CA LEU A 15 -20.84 17.46 -16.38
C LEU A 15 -21.37 18.89 -16.50
N LYS A 16 -20.68 19.76 -17.26
CA LYS A 16 -21.14 21.13 -17.51
C LYS A 16 -22.42 21.18 -18.34
N GLN A 17 -22.60 20.29 -19.33
CA GLN A 17 -23.85 20.18 -20.07
C GLN A 17 -25.02 19.81 -19.15
N ALA A 18 -24.80 18.93 -18.19
CA ALA A 18 -25.82 18.60 -17.18
C ALA A 18 -26.12 19.77 -16.23
N GLU A 19 -25.11 20.56 -15.85
CA GLU A 19 -25.28 21.78 -15.05
C GLU A 19 -26.00 22.90 -15.82
N ALA A 20 -25.84 22.95 -17.15
CA ALA A 20 -26.56 23.86 -18.05
C ALA A 20 -28.03 23.48 -18.29
N GLY A 21 -28.49 22.36 -17.72
CA GLY A 21 -29.89 21.95 -17.72
C GLY A 21 -30.25 20.78 -18.64
N THR A 22 -29.27 20.16 -19.32
CA THR A 22 -29.55 18.96 -20.14
C THR A 22 -29.88 17.76 -19.24
N PRO A 23 -30.97 17.00 -19.50
CA PRO A 23 -31.34 15.87 -18.67
C PRO A 23 -30.30 14.74 -18.78
N VAL A 24 -29.85 14.24 -17.62
CA VAL A 24 -28.84 13.17 -17.50
C VAL A 24 -29.13 11.92 -18.36
N PRO A 25 -30.38 11.43 -18.48
CA PRO A 25 -30.69 10.29 -19.35
C PRO A 25 -30.36 10.51 -20.83
N GLU A 26 -30.47 11.75 -21.31
CA GLU A 26 -30.18 12.12 -22.70
C GLU A 26 -28.66 12.15 -22.95
N LEU A 27 -27.91 12.74 -22.02
CA LEU A 27 -26.43 12.72 -22.04
C LEU A 27 -25.87 11.30 -21.99
N CYS A 28 -26.50 10.41 -21.21
CA CYS A 28 -26.14 9.00 -21.17
C CYS A 28 -26.30 8.31 -22.53
N ARG A 29 -27.35 8.67 -23.28
CA ARG A 29 -27.64 8.12 -24.61
C ARG A 29 -26.70 8.69 -25.68
N GLU A 30 -26.42 9.99 -25.63
CA GLU A 30 -25.55 10.69 -26.58
C GLU A 30 -24.09 10.26 -26.45
N HIS A 31 -23.57 10.19 -25.22
CA HIS A 31 -22.16 9.88 -24.96
C HIS A 31 -21.89 8.38 -24.74
N GLY A 32 -22.91 7.53 -24.92
CA GLY A 32 -22.79 6.07 -24.78
C GLY A 32 -22.36 5.62 -23.38
N MET A 33 -22.81 6.32 -22.35
CA MET A 33 -22.36 6.15 -20.96
C MET A 33 -23.53 5.80 -20.03
N SER A 34 -23.27 5.02 -19.00
CA SER A 34 -24.31 4.69 -18.01
C SER A 34 -24.54 5.84 -17.02
N SER A 35 -25.76 5.97 -16.50
CA SER A 35 -26.10 6.94 -15.45
C SER A 35 -25.24 6.77 -14.20
N ALA A 36 -24.91 5.53 -13.83
CA ALA A 36 -23.99 5.24 -12.74
C ALA A 36 -22.57 5.82 -12.96
N THR A 37 -22.11 5.86 -14.22
CA THR A 37 -20.81 6.46 -14.57
C THR A 37 -20.87 7.98 -14.44
N PHE A 38 -21.97 8.59 -14.88
CA PHE A 38 -22.21 10.04 -14.73
C PHE A 38 -22.14 10.47 -13.26
N TYR A 39 -22.87 9.81 -12.36
CA TYR A 39 -22.87 10.18 -10.94
C TYR A 39 -21.53 9.92 -10.25
N LYS A 40 -20.77 8.89 -10.66
CA LYS A 40 -19.39 8.68 -10.20
C LYS A 40 -18.47 9.84 -10.61
N TRP A 41 -18.62 10.33 -11.84
CA TRP A 41 -17.88 11.51 -12.29
C TRP A 41 -18.32 12.77 -11.56
N ARG A 42 -19.63 12.97 -11.35
CA ARG A 42 -20.16 14.10 -10.57
C ARG A 42 -19.65 14.09 -9.13
N ALA A 43 -19.49 12.93 -8.51
CA ALA A 43 -18.90 12.83 -7.16
C ALA A 43 -17.40 13.16 -7.14
N LYS A 44 -16.67 12.90 -8.24
CA LYS A 44 -15.22 13.09 -8.33
C LYS A 44 -14.82 14.48 -8.83
N TYR A 45 -15.58 15.03 -9.76
CA TYR A 45 -15.29 16.28 -10.47
C TYR A 45 -16.39 17.34 -10.32
N GLY A 46 -17.51 17.02 -9.64
CA GLY A 46 -18.59 17.99 -9.41
C GLY A 46 -18.13 19.12 -8.51
N GLY A 47 -18.43 20.36 -8.91
CA GLY A 47 -17.93 21.57 -8.25
C GLY A 47 -16.49 21.96 -8.60
N MET A 48 -15.82 21.21 -9.48
CA MET A 48 -14.48 21.53 -9.96
C MET A 48 -14.58 22.41 -11.20
N ASP A 49 -14.29 23.70 -11.08
CA ASP A 49 -14.35 24.62 -12.22
C ASP A 49 -13.24 24.33 -13.25
N ALA A 50 -13.53 24.59 -14.53
CA ALA A 50 -12.60 24.33 -15.64
C ALA A 50 -11.27 25.08 -15.48
N SER A 51 -11.28 26.23 -14.79
CA SER A 51 -10.08 27.00 -14.44
C SER A 51 -9.16 26.27 -13.45
N LEU A 52 -9.71 25.56 -12.47
CA LEU A 52 -8.97 24.78 -11.49
C LEU A 52 -8.31 23.55 -12.15
N MET A 53 -8.97 22.94 -13.13
CA MET A 53 -8.41 21.81 -13.87
C MET A 53 -7.35 22.20 -14.90
N ALA A 54 -7.49 23.35 -15.56
CA ALA A 54 -6.41 23.90 -16.38
C ALA A 54 -5.14 24.13 -15.54
N ARG A 55 -5.31 24.68 -14.32
CA ARG A 55 -4.22 24.90 -13.37
C ARG A 55 -3.61 23.61 -12.85
N LEU A 56 -4.42 22.59 -12.54
CA LEU A 56 -3.92 21.26 -12.13
C LEU A 56 -3.15 20.56 -13.25
N LYS A 57 -3.66 20.62 -14.48
CA LYS A 57 -2.97 20.05 -15.64
C LYS A 57 -1.65 20.76 -15.93
N GLU A 58 -1.62 22.09 -15.84
CA GLU A 58 -0.39 22.86 -15.96
C GLU A 58 0.61 22.50 -14.86
N PHE A 59 0.14 22.30 -13.63
CA PHE A 59 0.98 21.82 -12.52
C PHE A 59 1.51 20.40 -12.76
N GLU A 60 0.68 19.48 -13.24
CA GLU A 60 1.09 18.11 -13.58
C GLU A 60 2.10 18.09 -14.74
N ASP A 61 1.89 18.88 -15.77
CA ASP A 61 2.80 19.01 -16.92
C ASP A 61 4.14 19.62 -16.50
N LYS A 62 4.12 20.66 -15.64
CA LYS A 62 5.34 21.22 -15.03
C LYS A 62 6.07 20.18 -14.18
N ASN A 63 5.35 19.42 -13.37
CA ASN A 63 5.94 18.37 -12.55
C ASN A 63 6.55 17.23 -13.40
N GLN A 64 5.87 16.83 -14.48
CA GLN A 64 6.39 15.84 -15.42
C GLN A 64 7.63 16.34 -16.17
N ARG A 65 7.65 17.60 -16.59
CA ARG A 65 8.82 18.21 -17.25
C ARG A 65 10.00 18.35 -16.29
N LEU A 66 9.75 18.78 -15.06
CA LEU A 66 10.76 18.83 -13.99
C LEU A 66 11.31 17.43 -13.70
N MET A 67 10.44 16.43 -13.51
CA MET A 67 10.86 15.03 -13.31
C MET A 67 11.66 14.47 -14.49
N LYS A 68 11.42 14.90 -15.72
CA LYS A 68 12.19 14.49 -16.91
C LYS A 68 13.52 15.24 -17.06
N SER A 69 13.59 16.47 -16.57
CA SER A 69 14.77 17.35 -16.70
C SER A 69 15.77 17.22 -15.56
N MET A 70 15.39 16.60 -14.43
CA MET A 70 16.32 16.35 -13.32
C MET A 70 17.20 15.13 -13.64
N PRO A 71 18.53 15.27 -13.82
CA PRO A 71 19.39 14.15 -14.20
C PRO A 71 19.75 13.18 -13.06
N ASN A 72 19.40 13.47 -11.79
CA ASN A 72 20.02 12.80 -10.63
C ASN A 72 19.14 12.58 -9.36
N SER A 73 17.81 12.70 -9.41
CA SER A 73 16.95 12.43 -8.22
C SER A 73 16.13 11.12 -8.29
N ASP A 74 16.40 10.30 -9.31
CA ASP A 74 15.57 9.14 -9.69
C ASP A 74 15.70 7.90 -8.78
N SER A 75 16.53 7.93 -7.74
CA SER A 75 16.53 6.87 -6.72
C SER A 75 15.66 7.20 -5.50
N SER A 76 15.51 8.48 -5.12
CA SER A 76 14.88 8.86 -3.84
C SER A 76 13.39 9.20 -3.97
N THR A 77 12.95 9.70 -5.13
CA THR A 77 11.60 10.31 -5.23
C THR A 77 10.59 9.43 -6.00
N LYS A 78 11.05 8.56 -6.90
CA LYS A 78 10.18 7.63 -7.67
C LYS A 78 9.82 6.36 -6.91
N SER A 79 10.48 6.07 -5.79
CA SER A 79 10.20 4.94 -4.90
C SER A 79 9.01 5.19 -3.96
N PHE A 80 8.66 6.45 -3.70
CA PHE A 80 7.61 6.84 -2.74
C PHE A 80 6.17 6.44 -3.11
N MET A 81 5.93 5.96 -4.34
CA MET A 81 4.57 5.65 -4.79
C MET A 81 4.47 4.40 -5.67
N LYS A 82 5.32 3.42 -5.42
CA LYS A 82 5.04 2.03 -5.82
C LYS A 82 4.87 1.20 -4.56
N PRO A 83 3.64 0.81 -4.18
CA PRO A 83 3.50 -0.27 -3.21
C PRO A 83 4.15 -1.51 -3.84
N CYS A 84 5.27 -1.95 -3.27
CA CYS A 84 5.86 -3.25 -3.56
C CYS A 84 4.83 -4.32 -3.19
N LYS A 85 3.94 -4.66 -4.13
CA LYS A 85 2.92 -5.71 -4.03
C LYS A 85 3.53 -7.12 -4.12
N LYS A 86 4.71 -7.34 -3.54
CA LYS A 86 5.23 -8.69 -3.31
C LYS A 86 5.42 -8.84 -1.83
N VAL A 87 4.67 -9.78 -1.26
CA VAL A 87 4.60 -10.12 0.16
C VAL A 87 5.96 -10.65 0.61
N VAL A 88 6.92 -9.74 0.79
CA VAL A 88 8.14 -10.04 1.52
C VAL A 88 7.74 -10.04 2.99
N LYS A 89 8.04 -11.12 3.71
CA LYS A 89 7.78 -11.20 5.16
C LYS A 89 8.39 -9.97 5.82
N SER A 90 7.65 -9.33 6.73
CA SER A 90 8.08 -8.10 7.42
C SER A 90 9.47 -8.23 8.07
N SER A 91 9.87 -9.43 8.49
CA SER A 91 11.20 -9.72 9.03
C SER A 91 12.33 -9.47 8.04
N ARG A 92 12.16 -9.88 6.78
CA ARG A 92 13.18 -9.67 5.73
C ARG A 92 13.32 -8.20 5.35
N LEU A 93 12.24 -7.43 5.38
CA LEU A 93 12.30 -5.99 5.16
C LEU A 93 13.01 -5.27 6.33
N GLN A 94 12.81 -5.76 7.55
CA GLN A 94 13.54 -5.29 8.73
C GLN A 94 15.05 -5.56 8.61
N GLU A 95 15.45 -6.75 8.20
CA GLU A 95 16.86 -7.11 7.95
C GLU A 95 17.50 -6.20 6.90
N VAL A 96 16.79 -5.90 5.80
CA VAL A 96 17.26 -4.97 4.76
C VAL A 96 17.49 -3.57 5.33
N ALA A 97 16.57 -3.07 6.17
CA ALA A 97 16.72 -1.76 6.78
C ALA A 97 17.90 -1.73 7.79
N LEU A 98 18.11 -2.80 8.56
CA LEU A 98 19.24 -2.92 9.49
C LEU A 98 20.58 -2.91 8.74
N ASN A 99 20.72 -3.75 7.72
CA ASN A 99 21.92 -3.81 6.89
C ASN A 99 22.19 -2.49 6.17
N ALA A 100 21.14 -1.79 5.73
CA ALA A 100 21.29 -0.48 5.10
C ALA A 100 21.87 0.56 6.07
N VAL A 101 21.40 0.60 7.32
CA VAL A 101 21.96 1.51 8.34
C VAL A 101 23.42 1.15 8.65
N GLU A 102 23.74 -0.13 8.78
CA GLU A 102 25.11 -0.58 9.08
C GLU A 102 26.11 -0.30 7.94
N GLN A 103 25.72 -0.55 6.69
CA GLN A 103 26.63 -0.44 5.55
C GLN A 103 26.78 0.98 4.99
N THR A 104 25.72 1.79 5.06
CA THR A 104 25.70 3.12 4.43
C THR A 104 25.76 4.27 5.42
N GLY A 105 25.62 4.00 6.73
CA GLY A 105 25.51 5.04 7.75
C GLY A 105 24.24 5.89 7.62
N ALA A 106 23.26 5.43 6.84
CA ALA A 106 21.99 6.13 6.64
C ALA A 106 21.21 6.26 7.95
N SER A 107 20.46 7.35 8.08
CA SER A 107 19.54 7.51 9.21
C SER A 107 18.47 6.40 9.20
N ILE A 108 18.05 5.96 10.39
CA ILE A 108 17.00 4.93 10.57
C ILE A 108 15.74 5.27 9.76
N ARG A 109 15.37 6.55 9.72
CA ARG A 109 14.21 7.04 8.95
C ARG A 109 14.35 6.76 7.46
N LEU A 110 15.50 7.13 6.89
CA LEU A 110 15.79 6.94 5.48
C LEU A 110 15.81 5.45 5.11
N ALA A 111 16.39 4.61 5.98
CA ALA A 111 16.42 3.17 5.77
C ALA A 111 15.03 2.52 5.87
N CYS A 112 14.22 2.94 6.84
CA CYS A 112 12.85 2.45 7.02
C CYS A 112 11.95 2.83 5.84
N ASP A 113 12.08 4.07 5.37
CA ASP A 113 11.33 4.60 4.23
C ASP A 113 11.73 3.89 2.92
N ALA A 114 13.03 3.71 2.69
CA ALA A 114 13.54 2.94 1.56
C ALA A 114 13.09 1.46 1.57
N ALA A 115 13.00 0.85 2.76
CA ALA A 115 12.53 -0.53 2.95
C ALA A 115 10.99 -0.66 3.00
N GLY A 116 10.25 0.45 3.10
CA GLY A 116 8.80 0.46 3.23
C GLY A 116 8.26 -0.09 4.55
N ILE A 117 9.01 0.08 5.65
CA ILE A 117 8.63 -0.37 7.00
C ILE A 117 8.49 0.80 7.98
N SER A 118 7.74 0.60 9.06
CA SER A 118 7.65 1.58 10.15
C SER A 118 8.92 1.57 11.02
N GLU A 119 9.23 2.70 11.67
CA GLU A 119 10.29 2.77 12.68
C GLU A 119 10.05 1.78 13.83
N THR A 120 8.79 1.49 14.17
CA THR A 120 8.43 0.49 15.19
C THR A 120 8.82 -0.92 14.77
N CYS A 121 8.67 -1.27 13.49
CA CYS A 121 9.14 -2.55 12.96
C CYS A 121 10.66 -2.63 12.99
N TYR A 122 11.37 -1.54 12.66
CA TYR A 122 12.82 -1.49 12.74
C TYR A 122 13.33 -1.75 14.16
N ARG A 123 12.71 -1.10 15.16
CA ARG A 123 13.07 -1.22 16.59
C ARG A 123 12.62 -2.52 17.24
N TYR A 124 11.76 -3.31 16.60
CA TYR A 124 11.27 -4.55 17.17
C TYR A 124 12.40 -5.58 17.25
N SER A 125 12.72 -6.06 18.45
CA SER A 125 13.66 -7.18 18.62
C SER A 125 12.91 -8.42 19.07
N PRO A 126 13.07 -9.58 18.39
CA PRO A 126 12.51 -10.83 18.87
C PRO A 126 13.09 -11.19 20.23
N LYS A 127 12.23 -11.36 21.24
CA LYS A 127 12.63 -11.91 22.54
C LYS A 127 12.69 -13.44 22.43
N LEU A 128 13.79 -13.98 21.89
CA LEU A 128 14.09 -15.40 22.01
C LEU A 128 14.69 -15.63 23.41
N SER A 129 13.87 -16.13 24.34
CA SER A 129 14.39 -16.77 25.54
C SER A 129 14.65 -18.25 25.28
N ASP A 130 15.67 -18.84 25.90
CA ASP A 130 16.00 -20.27 25.76
C ASP A 130 14.80 -21.18 26.09
N ASN A 131 13.93 -20.75 27.00
CA ASN A 131 12.69 -21.46 27.34
C ASN A 131 11.73 -21.55 26.15
N ILE A 132 11.56 -20.47 25.38
CA ILE A 132 10.66 -20.44 24.21
C ILE A 132 11.19 -21.35 23.10
N ALA A 133 12.51 -21.40 22.89
CA ALA A 133 13.12 -22.30 21.92
C ALA A 133 12.89 -23.77 22.29
N GLN A 134 13.03 -24.12 23.58
CA GLN A 134 12.75 -25.46 24.09
C GLN A 134 11.27 -25.82 23.95
N ILE A 135 10.35 -24.91 24.29
CA ILE A 135 8.90 -25.12 24.13
C ILE A 135 8.56 -25.38 22.65
N ALA A 136 9.14 -24.62 21.72
CA ALA A 136 8.91 -24.79 20.29
C ALA A 136 9.38 -26.17 19.80
N ASP A 137 10.57 -26.61 20.21
CA ASP A 137 11.10 -27.94 19.86
C ASP A 137 10.21 -29.06 20.43
N TRP A 138 9.79 -28.95 21.69
CA TRP A 138 8.86 -29.88 22.30
C TRP A 138 7.50 -29.93 21.59
N LEU A 139 6.96 -28.79 21.17
CA LEU A 139 5.70 -28.72 20.42
C LEU A 139 5.81 -29.44 19.08
N ILE A 140 6.91 -29.24 18.33
CA ILE A 140 7.15 -29.91 17.05
C ILE A 140 7.23 -31.43 17.25
N ARG A 141 7.98 -31.89 18.27
CA ARG A 141 8.08 -33.31 18.62
C ARG A 141 6.72 -33.92 18.98
N LEU A 142 5.91 -33.21 19.76
CA LEU A 142 4.57 -33.67 20.14
C LEU A 142 3.63 -33.75 18.94
N MET A 143 3.65 -32.75 18.05
CA MET A 143 2.82 -32.78 16.84
C MET A 143 3.18 -33.93 15.89
N HIS A 144 4.47 -34.28 15.78
CA HIS A 144 4.89 -35.45 14.99
C HIS A 144 4.46 -36.79 15.61
N ASN A 145 4.50 -36.90 16.95
CA ASN A 145 4.15 -38.13 17.65
C ASN A 145 2.63 -38.31 17.87
N GLN A 146 1.88 -37.22 18.03
CA GLN A 146 0.46 -37.23 18.37
C GLN A 146 -0.36 -36.50 17.30
N LYS A 147 -0.62 -37.17 16.17
CA LYS A 147 -1.37 -36.60 15.03
C LYS A 147 -2.82 -36.20 15.35
N ASN A 148 -3.38 -36.75 16.43
CA ASN A 148 -4.75 -36.44 16.88
C ASN A 148 -4.80 -35.25 17.86
N TRP A 149 -3.65 -34.74 18.31
CA TRP A 149 -3.60 -33.62 19.24
C TRP A 149 -3.36 -32.31 18.47
N GLY A 150 -4.31 -31.39 18.57
CA GLY A 150 -4.14 -30.02 18.08
C GLY A 150 -3.18 -29.21 18.97
N PHE A 151 -2.74 -28.05 18.48
CA PHE A 151 -1.81 -27.16 19.20
C PHE A 151 -2.22 -26.90 20.65
N GLY A 152 -3.51 -26.69 20.92
CA GLY A 152 -4.02 -26.42 22.27
C GLY A 152 -3.76 -27.55 23.27
N LEU A 153 -3.91 -28.81 22.84
CA LEU A 153 -3.62 -29.98 23.69
C LEU A 153 -2.12 -30.13 23.93
N CYS A 154 -1.31 -29.94 22.89
CA CYS A 154 0.15 -29.95 23.02
C CYS A 154 0.65 -28.84 23.95
N TYR A 155 0.08 -27.63 23.85
CA TYR A 155 0.39 -26.51 24.73
C TYR A 155 -0.02 -26.79 26.18
N LEU A 156 -1.24 -27.26 26.43
CA LEU A 156 -1.70 -27.61 27.77
C LEU A 156 -0.86 -28.74 28.40
N PHE A 157 -0.44 -29.72 27.60
CA PHE A 157 0.45 -30.77 28.06
C PHE A 157 1.81 -30.21 28.49
N LEU A 158 2.42 -29.34 27.68
CA LEU A 158 3.71 -28.74 28.02
C LEU A 158 3.62 -27.81 29.24
N ARG A 159 2.54 -27.05 29.36
CA ARG A 159 2.30 -26.18 30.51
C ARG A 159 2.07 -26.98 31.80
N ASN A 160 1.19 -27.98 31.77
CA ASN A 160 0.75 -28.68 32.97
C ASN A 160 1.67 -29.84 33.40
N MET A 161 2.27 -30.55 32.44
CA MET A 161 3.08 -31.75 32.72
C MET A 161 4.58 -31.47 32.73
N LYS A 162 5.05 -30.55 31.89
CA LYS A 162 6.47 -30.18 31.81
C LYS A 162 6.81 -28.89 32.57
N GLY A 163 5.80 -28.15 33.04
CA GLY A 163 5.98 -26.96 33.87
C GLY A 163 6.60 -25.77 33.13
N PHE A 164 6.40 -25.70 31.81
CA PHE A 164 6.81 -24.53 31.03
C PHE A 164 5.77 -23.40 31.19
N ASP A 165 6.23 -22.19 31.58
CA ASP A 165 5.43 -20.95 31.62
C ASP A 165 5.71 -20.03 30.42
#